data_AF-A0A6A4H722-F1
#
_entry.id   AF-A0A6A4H722-F1
#
_cell.length_a   1.000
_cell.length_b   1.000
_cell.length_c   1.000
_cell.angle_alpha   90.00
_cell.angle_beta   90.00
_cell.angle_gamma   90.00
#
_symmetry.space_group_name_H-M   'P 1'
#
loop_
_entity.id
_entity.type
_entity.pdbx_description
1 polymer ?
#
loop_
_entity_poly.entity_id
_entity_poly.type
_entity_poly.pdbx_seq_one_letter_code
_entity_poly.pdbx_strand_id
1 'polypeptide(L)'
;MPRSIHDITAEALEGKVVKSSSTCGKLESDEVLVQVTHSGLCGRDLHYLNQDIALGHEAVGIVKAVGTSCTLLKEGDRVGWGYEPKACGVCSQCLSGSNRYCPDAKMYGQSDFDQGSFSDIGVWKESATVFTPLIEYCRPIDRVGIVGISGLGHLAIHENGLRYRCILCNKMLEFADRNNVKPMIEKFPMSEEGINEAIQKLKDGKIRYRVMLSWDY
;
A
#
# COMPACT_ATOMS: atom_id res chain seq x y z
N MET A 1 10.94 20.74 -3.29
CA MET A 1 10.83 20.96 -4.74
C MET A 1 9.59 20.21 -5.23
N PRO A 2 8.81 20.71 -6.19
CA PRO A 2 7.79 19.88 -6.83
C PRO A 2 8.53 18.77 -7.55
N ARG A 3 8.45 17.54 -7.05
CA ARG A 3 9.06 16.39 -7.70
C ARG A 3 8.00 15.88 -8.67
N SER A 4 8.27 16.00 -9.97
CA SER A 4 7.47 15.33 -10.99
C SER A 4 7.42 13.85 -10.64
N ILE A 5 6.22 13.40 -10.29
CA ILE A 5 5.93 12.02 -10.05
C ILE A 5 5.71 11.38 -11.41
N HIS A 6 6.53 10.39 -11.77
CA HIS A 6 6.19 9.52 -12.89
C HIS A 6 5.12 8.59 -12.35
N ASP A 7 3.85 8.88 -12.65
CA ASP A 7 2.77 7.95 -12.39
C ASP A 7 2.67 6.97 -13.57
N ILE A 8 2.42 5.70 -13.26
CA ILE A 8 1.71 4.79 -14.15
C ILE A 8 0.32 4.75 -13.54
N THR A 9 -0.54 5.70 -13.91
CA THR A 9 -1.92 5.70 -13.48
C THR A 9 -2.74 4.85 -14.45
N ALA A 10 -3.77 4.17 -13.96
CA ALA A 10 -4.69 3.38 -14.76
C ALA A 10 -5.90 4.27 -15.10
N GLU A 11 -5.99 4.84 -16.29
CA GLU A 11 -7.19 5.59 -16.69
C GLU A 11 -8.26 4.64 -17.25
N ALA A 12 -9.27 4.34 -16.43
CA ALA A 12 -10.30 3.35 -16.76
C ALA A 12 -11.39 3.93 -17.68
N LEU A 13 -11.05 4.10 -18.97
CA LEU A 13 -12.04 4.20 -20.05
C LEU A 13 -12.14 2.83 -20.72
N GLU A 14 -13.34 2.21 -20.65
CA GLU A 14 -13.73 0.90 -21.23
C GLU A 14 -13.47 -0.38 -20.41
N GLY A 15 -13.15 -0.29 -19.11
CA GLY A 15 -12.99 -1.48 -18.27
C GLY A 15 -11.66 -2.24 -18.50
N LYS A 16 -10.69 -1.53 -19.10
CA LYS A 16 -9.28 -1.90 -19.21
C LYS A 16 -8.44 -0.86 -18.46
N VAL A 17 -7.28 -1.29 -18.00
CA VAL A 17 -6.27 -0.40 -17.43
C VAL A 17 -5.44 0.16 -18.58
N VAL A 18 -5.24 1.48 -18.63
CA VAL A 18 -4.33 2.13 -19.58
C VAL A 18 -3.34 2.97 -18.83
N LYS A 19 -2.09 3.07 -19.31
CA LYS A 19 -1.08 3.92 -18.70
C LYS A 19 -1.44 5.40 -18.86
N SER A 20 -1.48 6.12 -17.75
CA SER A 20 -1.60 7.56 -17.67
C SER A 20 -0.57 8.16 -16.70
N SER A 21 -0.54 9.48 -16.61
CA SER A 21 0.39 10.21 -15.75
C SER A 21 -0.31 11.37 -15.07
N SER A 22 -0.16 11.48 -13.76
CA SER A 22 -0.63 12.59 -12.95
C SER A 22 0.55 13.32 -12.30
N THR A 23 0.25 14.48 -11.71
CA THR A 23 1.22 15.20 -10.87
C THR A 23 0.73 15.16 -9.44
N CYS A 24 1.45 14.49 -8.57
CA CYS A 24 1.25 14.67 -7.15
C CYS A 24 1.67 16.08 -6.73
N GLY A 25 0.86 16.67 -5.85
CA GLY A 25 1.12 17.96 -5.23
C GLY A 25 2.40 17.99 -4.39
N LYS A 26 2.63 19.14 -3.76
CA LYS A 26 3.71 19.30 -2.78
C LYS A 26 3.47 18.34 -1.60
N LEU A 27 4.48 17.58 -1.21
CA LEU A 27 4.44 16.72 -0.03
C LEU A 27 4.12 17.55 1.22
N GLU A 28 3.04 17.18 1.93
CA GLU A 28 2.65 17.85 3.17
C GLU A 28 3.54 17.46 4.34
N SER A 29 3.45 18.21 5.44
CA SER A 29 4.38 18.05 6.56
C SER A 29 4.27 16.71 7.30
N ASP A 30 3.09 16.07 7.28
CA ASP A 30 2.80 14.79 7.93
C ASP A 30 2.68 13.61 6.94
N GLU A 31 3.15 13.80 5.71
CA GLU A 31 3.07 12.83 4.63
C GLU A 31 4.44 12.26 4.26
N VAL A 32 4.42 11.05 3.71
CA VAL A 32 5.59 10.35 3.17
C VAL A 32 5.39 10.06 1.69
N LEU A 33 6.44 10.29 0.92
CA LEU A 33 6.53 9.85 -0.46
C LEU A 33 7.18 8.47 -0.47
N VAL A 34 6.55 7.51 -1.13
CA VAL A 34 7.05 6.14 -1.21
C VAL A 34 7.18 5.74 -2.67
N GLN A 35 8.32 5.15 -3.01
CA GLN A 35 8.47 4.38 -4.23
C GLN A 35 7.81 3.02 -4.07
N VAL A 36 6.74 2.78 -4.81
CA VAL A 36 6.07 1.49 -4.88
C VAL A 36 7.02 0.50 -5.55
N THR A 37 7.12 -0.69 -4.95
CA THR A 37 7.88 -1.82 -5.49
C THR A 37 6.93 -2.94 -5.91
N HIS A 38 5.87 -3.11 -5.15
CA HIS A 38 4.92 -4.21 -5.27
C HIS A 38 3.52 -3.71 -4.94
N SER A 39 2.50 -4.32 -5.57
CA SER A 39 1.11 -4.16 -5.13
C SER A 39 0.32 -5.47 -5.25
N GLY A 40 -0.62 -5.68 -4.34
CA GLY A 40 -1.63 -6.73 -4.48
C GLY A 40 -2.76 -6.30 -5.43
N LEU A 41 -3.27 -7.24 -6.23
CA LEU A 41 -4.54 -7.07 -6.95
C LEU A 41 -5.66 -7.76 -6.18
N CYS A 42 -6.72 -7.03 -5.92
CA CYS A 42 -7.88 -7.45 -5.13
C CYS A 42 -9.17 -7.39 -5.96
N GLY A 43 -10.17 -8.18 -5.57
CA GLY A 43 -11.50 -8.09 -6.17
C GLY A 43 -12.13 -6.70 -6.06
N ARG A 44 -11.73 -5.90 -5.06
CA ARG A 44 -12.16 -4.50 -4.94
C ARG A 44 -11.70 -3.62 -6.11
N ASP A 45 -10.54 -3.89 -6.69
CA ASP A 45 -10.06 -3.15 -7.87
C ASP A 45 -10.95 -3.44 -9.09
N LEU A 46 -11.54 -4.64 -9.19
CA LEU A 46 -12.53 -4.96 -10.23
C LEU A 46 -13.83 -4.15 -10.09
N HIS A 47 -14.25 -3.86 -8.86
CA HIS A 47 -15.44 -3.02 -8.62
C HIS A 47 -15.24 -1.57 -9.07
N TYR A 48 -13.99 -1.10 -9.08
CA TYR A 48 -13.63 0.25 -9.50
C TYR A 48 -13.16 0.35 -10.95
N LEU A 49 -13.05 -0.76 -11.67
CA LEU A 49 -12.51 -0.82 -13.02
C LEU A 49 -13.28 0.01 -14.07
N ASN A 50 -14.51 0.40 -13.77
CA ASN A 50 -15.35 1.23 -14.63
C ASN A 50 -15.48 2.67 -14.10
N GLN A 51 -14.57 3.11 -13.24
CA GLN A 51 -14.51 4.47 -12.69
C GLN A 51 -13.23 5.15 -13.13
N ASP A 52 -13.26 6.46 -13.27
CA ASP A 52 -12.09 7.28 -13.61
C ASP A 52 -11.21 7.50 -12.38
N ILE A 53 -10.54 6.42 -11.93
CA ILE A 53 -9.69 6.40 -10.75
C ILE A 53 -8.40 5.59 -11.00
N ALA A 54 -7.30 6.03 -10.38
CA ALA A 54 -6.08 5.24 -10.23
C ALA A 54 -6.38 3.96 -9.43
N LEU A 55 -5.93 2.79 -9.92
CA LEU A 55 -6.26 1.51 -9.29
C LEU A 55 -5.23 1.01 -8.26
N GLY A 56 -5.70 0.09 -7.42
CA GLY A 56 -4.91 -0.64 -6.45
C GLY A 56 -4.82 0.07 -5.11
N HIS A 57 -4.87 -0.68 -4.02
CA HIS A 57 -4.81 -0.17 -2.64
C HIS A 57 -3.96 -1.05 -1.71
N GLU A 58 -3.05 -1.84 -2.28
CA GLU A 58 -2.27 -2.85 -1.55
C GLU A 58 -0.76 -2.73 -1.80
N ALA A 59 -0.20 -1.52 -1.74
CA ALA A 59 1.21 -1.28 -2.08
C ALA A 59 2.21 -1.53 -0.95
N VAL A 60 3.37 -2.07 -1.33
CA VAL A 60 4.60 -2.04 -0.55
C VAL A 60 5.68 -1.27 -1.31
N GLY A 61 6.44 -0.48 -0.59
CA GLY A 61 7.46 0.37 -1.19
C GLY A 61 8.52 0.86 -0.22
N ILE A 62 9.34 1.78 -0.69
CA ILE A 62 10.46 2.40 0.02
C ILE A 62 10.22 3.90 0.14
N VAL A 63 10.28 4.44 1.35
CA VAL A 63 10.18 5.89 1.61
C VAL A 63 11.32 6.63 0.89
N LYS A 64 10.96 7.63 0.08
CA LYS A 64 11.86 8.51 -0.70
C LYS A 64 11.89 9.95 -0.22
N ALA A 65 10.91 10.34 0.58
CA ALA A 65 10.92 11.60 1.32
C ALA A 65 9.90 11.52 2.44
N VAL A 66 10.15 12.33 3.47
CA VAL A 66 9.24 12.51 4.60
C VAL A 66 8.98 14.01 4.76
N GLY A 67 7.76 14.34 5.15
CA GLY A 67 7.38 15.69 5.54
C GLY A 67 8.11 16.13 6.82
N THR A 68 8.17 17.43 7.06
CA THR A 68 8.94 18.01 8.18
C THR A 68 8.43 17.64 9.57
N SER A 69 7.17 17.21 9.68
CA SER A 69 6.52 16.80 10.93
C SER A 69 6.52 15.28 11.12
N CYS A 70 7.05 14.52 10.15
CA CYS A 70 7.20 13.08 10.27
C CYS A 70 8.29 12.73 11.28
N THR A 71 8.00 11.81 12.19
CA THR A 71 8.92 11.47 13.30
C THR A 71 9.18 9.97 13.45
N LEU A 72 8.43 9.14 12.73
CA LEU A 72 8.45 7.69 12.87
C LEU A 72 9.18 7.00 11.72
N LEU A 73 9.08 7.57 10.53
CA LEU A 73 9.68 7.09 9.29
C LEU A 73 10.80 7.99 8.81
N LYS A 74 11.71 7.43 8.02
CA LYS A 74 12.76 8.16 7.30
C LYS A 74 12.98 7.57 5.90
N GLU A 75 13.68 8.32 5.06
CA GLU A 75 14.09 7.83 3.75
C GLU A 75 14.85 6.48 3.85
N GLY A 76 14.49 5.56 2.96
CA GLY A 76 15.01 4.19 2.95
C GLY A 76 14.20 3.18 3.78
N ASP A 77 13.30 3.64 4.66
CA ASP A 77 12.40 2.73 5.35
C ASP A 77 11.44 2.08 4.36
N ARG A 78 11.15 0.80 4.55
CA ARG A 78 10.14 0.10 3.76
C ARG A 78 8.80 0.18 4.47
N VAL A 79 7.76 0.53 3.72
CA VAL A 79 6.40 0.71 4.24
C VAL A 79 5.37 0.08 3.32
N GLY A 80 4.20 -0.21 3.88
CA GLY A 80 3.02 -0.56 3.10
C GLY A 80 1.88 0.39 3.44
N TRP A 81 0.93 0.53 2.51
CA TRP A 81 -0.29 1.30 2.75
C TRP A 81 -1.52 0.59 2.21
N GLY A 82 -2.67 0.87 2.83
CA GLY A 82 -3.91 0.18 2.57
C GLY A 82 -5.00 1.05 1.96
N TYR A 83 -6.24 0.62 2.20
CA TYR A 83 -7.46 1.25 1.70
C TYR A 83 -7.72 2.67 2.23
N GLU A 84 -7.11 3.04 3.36
CA GLU A 84 -7.29 4.33 4.04
C GLU A 84 -6.03 5.22 3.88
N PRO A 85 -6.06 6.18 2.93
CA PRO A 85 -5.04 7.22 2.79
C PRO A 85 -4.81 8.09 4.01
N LYS A 86 -5.91 8.58 4.60
CA LYS A 86 -5.84 9.71 5.52
C LYS A 86 -7.02 9.69 6.47
N ALA A 87 -6.72 10.01 7.72
CA ALA A 87 -7.69 10.40 8.73
C ALA A 87 -7.17 11.64 9.49
N CYS A 88 -8.05 12.34 10.20
CA CYS A 88 -7.67 13.58 10.89
C CYS A 88 -6.72 13.33 12.07
N GLY A 89 -6.78 12.16 12.71
CA GLY A 89 -5.93 11.77 13.84
C GLY A 89 -6.33 12.40 15.18
N VAL A 90 -7.32 13.29 15.21
CA VAL A 90 -7.66 14.10 16.40
C VAL A 90 -9.11 13.98 16.86
N CYS A 91 -10.01 13.42 16.04
CA CYS A 91 -11.40 13.20 16.44
C CYS A 91 -11.53 11.98 17.37
N SER A 92 -12.65 11.86 18.07
CA SER A 92 -12.92 10.74 18.99
C SER A 92 -12.80 9.36 18.31
N GLN A 93 -13.07 9.30 17.01
CA GLN A 93 -13.01 8.05 16.24
C GLN A 93 -11.56 7.69 15.96
N CYS A 94 -10.73 8.67 15.60
CA CYS A 94 -9.30 8.44 15.46
C CYS A 94 -8.63 8.06 16.79
N LEU A 95 -8.95 8.78 17.87
CA LEU A 95 -8.35 8.55 19.18
C LEU A 95 -8.77 7.21 19.82
N SER A 96 -9.88 6.63 19.35
CA SER A 96 -10.33 5.28 19.76
C SER A 96 -9.86 4.16 18.82
N GLY A 97 -9.00 4.47 17.84
CA GLY A 97 -8.51 3.50 16.85
C GLY A 97 -9.55 3.11 15.79
N SER A 98 -10.65 3.85 15.69
CA SER A 98 -11.74 3.66 14.74
C SER A 98 -11.64 4.63 13.56
N ASN A 99 -10.44 4.80 13.01
CA ASN A 99 -10.09 5.81 12.00
C ASN A 99 -10.99 5.74 10.76
N ARG A 100 -11.46 4.54 10.38
CA ARG A 100 -12.44 4.33 9.31
C ARG A 100 -13.76 5.10 9.44
N TYR A 101 -14.10 5.52 10.66
CA TYR A 101 -15.30 6.31 10.97
C TYR A 101 -14.97 7.79 11.23
N CYS A 102 -13.74 8.21 10.94
CA CYS A 102 -13.37 9.62 10.96
C CYS A 102 -14.22 10.38 9.92
N PRO A 103 -14.88 11.49 10.31
CA PRO A 103 -15.64 12.31 9.36
C PRO A 103 -14.80 12.85 8.19
N ASP A 104 -13.50 13.08 8.43
CA ASP A 104 -12.54 13.55 7.44
C ASP A 104 -11.69 12.40 6.85
N ALA A 105 -12.16 11.15 6.98
CA ALA A 105 -11.48 10.01 6.39
C ALA A 105 -11.47 10.10 4.87
N LYS A 106 -10.30 9.88 4.28
CA LYS A 106 -10.13 9.66 2.85
C LYS A 106 -9.92 8.18 2.60
N MET A 107 -10.63 7.63 1.62
CA MET A 107 -10.73 6.21 1.33
C MET A 107 -10.50 5.95 -0.16
N TYR A 108 -9.80 4.87 -0.47
CA TYR A 108 -9.57 4.42 -1.84
C TYR A 108 -10.89 4.24 -2.61
N GLY A 109 -10.98 4.83 -3.80
CA GLY A 109 -12.20 4.82 -4.63
C GLY A 109 -13.34 5.70 -4.10
N GLN A 110 -13.07 6.60 -3.14
CA GLN A 110 -14.04 7.59 -2.64
C GLN A 110 -13.47 9.02 -2.61
N SER A 111 -12.15 9.16 -2.64
CA SER A 111 -11.41 10.41 -2.60
C SER A 111 -10.04 10.23 -3.26
N ASP A 112 -9.39 11.33 -3.65
CA ASP A 112 -8.03 11.33 -4.22
C ASP A 112 -7.90 10.29 -5.34
N PHE A 113 -8.76 10.43 -6.35
CA PHE A 113 -8.91 9.49 -7.47
C PHE A 113 -7.67 9.39 -8.36
N ASP A 114 -6.70 10.27 -8.17
CA ASP A 114 -5.39 10.27 -8.82
C ASP A 114 -4.33 9.45 -8.05
N GLN A 115 -4.67 8.87 -6.90
CA GLN A 115 -3.76 8.06 -6.09
C GLN A 115 -4.20 6.58 -6.04
N GLY A 116 -3.32 5.71 -6.55
CA GLY A 116 -3.47 4.26 -6.52
C GLY A 116 -2.11 3.59 -6.34
N SER A 117 -2.11 2.29 -6.07
CA SER A 117 -0.87 1.51 -5.88
C SER A 117 -0.35 0.81 -7.12
N PHE A 118 -1.10 0.83 -8.23
CA PHE A 118 -0.61 0.33 -9.52
C PHE A 118 0.26 1.39 -10.22
N SER A 119 1.11 2.06 -9.45
CA SER A 119 1.90 3.23 -9.83
C SER A 119 3.38 3.03 -9.44
N ASP A 120 4.26 3.90 -9.92
CA ASP A 120 5.68 3.89 -9.50
C ASP A 120 5.83 4.41 -8.06
N ILE A 121 5.01 5.39 -7.67
CA ILE A 121 5.11 6.06 -6.38
C ILE A 121 3.72 6.46 -5.85
N GLY A 122 3.64 6.80 -4.56
CA GLY A 122 2.42 7.27 -3.91
C GLY A 122 2.72 8.08 -2.66
N VAL A 123 1.75 8.93 -2.28
CA VAL A 123 1.86 9.81 -1.10
C VAL A 123 0.83 9.45 -0.07
N TRP A 124 1.28 9.18 1.15
CA TRP A 124 0.44 8.71 2.25
C TRP A 124 0.74 9.47 3.53
N LYS A 125 -0.25 9.61 4.41
CA LYS A 125 0.01 10.13 5.76
C LYS A 125 0.89 9.14 6.53
N GLU A 126 1.93 9.63 7.23
CA GLU A 126 2.88 8.77 7.98
C GLU A 126 2.14 7.79 8.92
N SER A 127 1.15 8.31 9.64
CA SER A 127 0.29 7.54 10.56
C SER A 127 -0.60 6.48 9.90
N ALA A 128 -0.87 6.59 8.60
CA ALA A 128 -1.74 5.67 7.85
C ALA A 128 -0.97 4.51 7.19
N THR A 129 0.36 4.47 7.31
CA THR A 129 1.14 3.33 6.83
C THR A 129 0.97 2.12 7.76
N VAL A 130 0.94 0.91 7.20
CA VAL A 130 0.55 -0.37 7.86
C VAL A 130 1.46 -0.75 9.03
N PHE A 131 2.59 -0.06 9.22
CA PHE A 131 3.56 -0.36 10.27
C PHE A 131 3.64 0.71 11.36
N THR A 132 3.10 1.90 11.13
CA THR A 132 3.08 2.96 12.14
C THR A 132 2.34 2.51 13.41
N PRO A 133 1.14 1.89 13.34
CA PRO A 133 0.47 1.40 14.54
C PRO A 133 1.29 0.35 15.32
N LEU A 134 2.08 -0.47 14.62
CA LEU A 134 2.94 -1.47 15.27
C LEU A 134 4.15 -0.83 15.98
N ILE A 135 4.60 0.33 15.50
CA ILE A 135 5.66 1.13 16.14
C ILE A 135 5.10 1.90 17.34
N GLU A 136 3.90 2.45 17.21
CA GLU A 136 3.29 3.31 18.23
C GLU A 136 2.69 2.52 19.41
N TYR A 137 2.04 1.39 19.15
CA TYR A 137 1.19 0.72 20.15
C TYR A 137 1.72 -0.63 20.64
N CYS A 138 2.75 -1.21 20.02
CA CYS A 138 3.26 -2.54 20.39
C CYS A 138 4.59 -2.49 21.12
N ARG A 139 4.72 -3.30 22.17
CA ARG A 139 5.95 -3.51 22.94
C ARG A 139 6.61 -4.84 22.56
N PRO A 140 7.91 -5.00 22.82
CA PRO A 140 8.57 -6.31 22.73
C PRO A 140 7.82 -7.31 23.62
N ILE A 141 7.42 -8.46 23.05
CA ILE A 141 6.64 -9.59 23.63
C ILE A 141 5.11 -9.56 23.49
N ASP A 142 4.52 -8.45 23.05
CA ASP A 142 3.07 -8.44 22.79
C ASP A 142 2.71 -9.50 21.74
N ARG A 143 1.53 -10.12 21.85
CA ARG A 143 1.01 -11.03 20.82
C ARG A 143 0.12 -10.24 19.88
N VAL A 144 0.58 -10.03 18.65
CA VAL A 144 -0.18 -9.27 17.63
C VAL A 144 -0.75 -10.23 16.60
N GLY A 145 -2.05 -10.12 16.37
CA GLY A 145 -2.71 -10.69 15.22
C GLY A 145 -2.83 -9.65 14.12
N ILE A 146 -2.25 -9.90 12.95
CA ILE A 146 -2.47 -9.09 11.76
C ILE A 146 -3.73 -9.63 11.08
N VAL A 147 -4.84 -8.89 11.16
CA VAL A 147 -6.14 -9.27 10.60
C VAL A 147 -6.44 -8.33 9.44
N GLY A 148 -6.68 -8.89 8.24
CA GLY A 148 -6.70 -8.11 6.99
C GLY A 148 -5.37 -8.20 6.23
N ILE A 149 -4.86 -9.43 6.07
CA ILE A 149 -3.65 -9.76 5.32
C ILE A 149 -3.95 -9.80 3.82
N SER A 150 -4.36 -8.68 3.24
CA SER A 150 -4.20 -8.53 1.81
C SER A 150 -2.70 -8.48 1.43
N GLY A 151 -2.29 -8.14 0.20
CA GLY A 151 -0.89 -8.27 -0.27
C GLY A 151 0.13 -7.64 0.67
N LEU A 152 -0.28 -6.57 1.35
CA LEU A 152 0.46 -5.81 2.36
C LEU A 152 0.92 -6.62 3.56
N GLY A 153 0.01 -7.37 4.18
CA GLY A 153 0.33 -8.15 5.38
C GLY A 153 1.27 -9.32 5.08
N HIS A 154 1.28 -9.79 3.83
CA HIS A 154 2.14 -10.88 3.37
C HIS A 154 3.48 -10.40 2.83
N LEU A 155 3.56 -9.26 2.13
CA LEU A 155 4.84 -8.72 1.65
C LEU A 155 5.71 -8.18 2.79
N ALA A 156 5.08 -7.74 3.89
CA ALA A 156 5.77 -7.54 5.16
C ALA A 156 6.65 -8.77 5.52
N ILE A 157 6.17 -9.99 5.20
CA ILE A 157 6.77 -11.31 5.49
C ILE A 157 8.02 -11.64 4.65
N HIS A 158 8.13 -11.15 3.41
CA HIS A 158 9.09 -11.70 2.43
C HIS A 158 10.33 -10.85 2.19
N GLU A 159 10.21 -9.54 2.38
CA GLU A 159 11.30 -8.62 2.07
C GLU A 159 12.23 -8.48 3.27
N ASN A 160 13.23 -9.37 3.37
CA ASN A 160 14.32 -9.47 4.36
C ASN A 160 15.20 -8.20 4.54
N GLY A 161 14.68 -7.01 4.26
CA GLY A 161 15.31 -5.71 4.48
C GLY A 161 14.49 -4.74 5.34
N LEU A 162 13.34 -5.18 5.87
CA LEU A 162 12.52 -4.33 6.72
C LEU A 162 13.15 -4.18 8.11
N ARG A 163 13.86 -3.07 8.35
CA ARG A 163 14.23 -2.67 9.72
C ARG A 163 13.00 -2.09 10.41
N TYR A 164 12.19 -2.93 11.05
CA TYR A 164 11.14 -2.43 11.94
C TYR A 164 11.73 -1.94 13.25
N ARG A 165 11.24 -0.80 13.75
CA ARG A 165 11.39 -0.45 15.17
C ARG A 165 10.63 -1.42 16.09
N CYS A 166 9.60 -2.07 15.56
CA CYS A 166 8.79 -3.05 16.29
C CYS A 166 9.49 -4.41 16.35
N ILE A 167 9.98 -4.79 17.53
CA ILE A 167 10.63 -6.09 17.81
C ILE A 167 9.72 -7.26 17.41
N LEU A 168 8.41 -7.11 17.53
CA LEU A 168 7.46 -8.17 17.25
C LEU A 168 7.30 -8.45 15.75
N CYS A 169 7.27 -7.40 14.93
CA CYS A 169 7.26 -7.55 13.48
C CYS A 169 8.52 -8.27 13.05
N ASN A 170 9.71 -7.78 13.44
CA ASN A 170 10.97 -8.47 13.14
C ASN A 170 10.96 -9.94 13.56
N LYS A 171 10.44 -10.28 14.75
CA LYS A 171 10.35 -11.67 15.20
C LYS A 171 9.39 -12.54 14.39
N MET A 172 8.23 -12.01 13.99
CA MET A 172 7.29 -12.74 13.13
C MET A 172 7.91 -13.02 11.76
N LEU A 173 8.64 -12.05 11.24
CA LEU A 173 9.29 -12.11 9.94
C LEU A 173 10.49 -13.03 9.95
N GLU A 174 11.35 -12.90 10.97
CA GLU A 174 12.43 -13.85 11.25
C GLU A 174 11.88 -15.25 11.46
N PHE A 175 10.73 -15.42 12.13
CA PHE A 175 10.11 -16.73 12.27
C PHE A 175 9.66 -17.28 10.92
N ALA A 176 8.95 -16.49 10.11
CA ALA A 176 8.50 -16.92 8.80
C ALA A 176 9.69 -17.26 7.88
N ASP A 177 10.73 -16.43 7.87
CA ASP A 177 11.96 -16.66 7.10
C ASP A 177 12.70 -17.92 7.57
N ARG A 178 12.95 -18.06 8.88
CA ARG A 178 13.60 -19.24 9.47
C ARG A 178 12.83 -20.54 9.24
N ASN A 179 11.51 -20.46 9.15
CA ASN A 179 10.65 -21.62 8.91
C ASN A 179 10.23 -21.75 7.43
N ASN A 180 10.80 -20.94 6.53
CA ASN A 180 10.50 -20.93 5.09
C ASN A 180 8.98 -20.86 4.80
N VAL A 181 8.24 -20.09 5.60
CA VAL A 181 6.81 -19.84 5.44
C VAL A 181 6.62 -18.80 4.34
N LYS A 182 6.15 -19.25 3.17
CA LYS A 182 5.97 -18.41 1.97
C LYS A 182 4.49 -18.33 1.58
N PRO A 183 3.98 -17.15 1.21
CA PRO A 183 2.68 -17.02 0.60
C PRO A 183 2.75 -17.67 -0.77
N MET A 184 1.64 -18.29 -1.14
CA MET A 184 1.44 -18.73 -2.50
C MET A 184 1.01 -17.50 -3.29
N ILE A 185 1.83 -17.10 -4.25
CA ILE A 185 1.62 -15.91 -5.07
C ILE A 185 1.68 -16.25 -6.55
N GLU A 186 0.98 -15.47 -7.34
CA GLU A 186 1.11 -15.40 -8.79
C GLU A 186 1.62 -14.01 -9.14
N LYS A 187 2.85 -13.96 -9.68
CA LYS A 187 3.50 -12.70 -10.01
C LYS A 187 3.08 -12.24 -11.40
N PHE A 188 2.89 -10.93 -11.56
CA PHE A 188 2.66 -10.26 -12.84
C PHE A 188 3.52 -9.00 -12.90
N PRO A 189 3.96 -8.55 -14.08
CA PRO A 189 4.68 -7.31 -14.19
C PRO A 189 3.75 -6.13 -13.86
N MET A 190 4.27 -5.12 -13.19
CA MET A 190 3.60 -3.83 -13.00
C MET A 190 3.64 -3.03 -14.32
N SER A 191 3.15 -3.60 -15.41
CA SER A 191 3.00 -2.92 -16.70
C SER A 191 1.52 -2.88 -17.09
N GLU A 192 1.17 -2.06 -18.08
CA GLU A 192 -0.20 -2.03 -18.59
C GLU A 192 -0.66 -3.44 -19.00
N GLU A 193 0.18 -4.17 -19.73
CA GLU A 193 -0.13 -5.54 -20.18
C GLU A 193 -0.24 -6.50 -19.00
N GLY A 194 0.70 -6.45 -18.05
CA GLY A 194 0.73 -7.33 -16.88
C GLY A 194 -0.46 -7.12 -15.94
N ILE A 195 -0.84 -5.86 -15.72
CA ILE A 195 -2.00 -5.51 -14.91
C ILE A 195 -3.28 -5.99 -15.60
N ASN A 196 -3.45 -5.75 -16.91
CA ASN A 196 -4.62 -6.22 -17.64
C ASN A 196 -4.71 -7.75 -17.68
N GLU A 197 -3.58 -8.45 -17.84
CA GLU A 197 -3.54 -9.93 -17.78
C GLU A 197 -4.01 -10.42 -16.41
N ALA A 198 -3.47 -9.84 -15.33
CA ALA A 198 -3.83 -10.19 -13.96
C ALA A 198 -5.32 -9.93 -13.68
N ILE A 199 -5.84 -8.78 -14.11
CA ILE A 199 -7.25 -8.41 -13.99
C ILE A 199 -8.14 -9.39 -14.76
N GLN A 200 -7.79 -9.72 -16.00
CA GLN A 200 -8.59 -10.65 -16.80
C GLN A 200 -8.60 -12.05 -16.17
N LYS A 201 -7.45 -12.53 -15.71
CA LYS A 201 -7.37 -13.83 -15.03
C LYS A 201 -8.15 -13.86 -13.72
N LEU A 202 -8.21 -12.73 -13.01
CA LEU A 202 -9.04 -12.58 -11.81
C LEU A 202 -10.54 -12.59 -12.17
N LYS A 203 -10.96 -11.84 -13.20
CA LYS A 203 -12.34 -11.86 -13.73
C LYS A 203 -12.79 -13.26 -14.14
N ASP A 204 -11.89 -14.03 -14.74
CA ASP A 204 -12.14 -15.41 -15.17
C ASP A 204 -12.20 -16.42 -14.02
N GLY A 205 -11.89 -16.01 -12.77
CA GLY A 205 -11.79 -16.92 -11.62
C GLY A 205 -10.63 -17.91 -11.72
N LYS A 206 -9.60 -17.60 -12.52
CA LYS A 206 -8.44 -18.48 -12.79
C LYS A 206 -7.23 -18.21 -11.89
N ILE A 207 -7.32 -17.21 -11.02
CA ILE A 207 -6.33 -16.97 -9.96
C ILE A 207 -6.49 -18.04 -8.89
N ARG A 208 -5.40 -18.77 -8.63
CA ARG A 208 -5.35 -19.86 -7.64
C ARG A 208 -4.95 -19.38 -6.25
N TYR A 209 -4.18 -18.29 -6.17
CA TYR A 209 -3.70 -17.74 -4.90
C TYR A 209 -3.77 -16.20 -4.88
N ARG A 210 -2.71 -15.53 -4.43
CA ARG A 210 -2.66 -14.07 -4.37
C ARG A 210 -1.90 -13.51 -5.57
N VAL A 211 -2.50 -12.56 -6.27
CA VAL A 211 -1.80 -11.79 -7.31
C VAL A 211 -0.84 -10.80 -6.65
N MET A 212 0.37 -10.74 -7.19
CA MET A 212 1.37 -9.75 -6.84
C MET A 212 1.90 -9.09 -8.11
N LEU A 213 1.65 -7.79 -8.24
CA LEU A 213 2.24 -6.95 -9.26
C LEU A 213 3.59 -6.44 -8.76
N SER A 214 4.63 -6.44 -9.61
CA SER A 214 5.98 -6.01 -9.24
C SER A 214 6.68 -5.27 -10.38
N TRP A 215 7.47 -4.26 -10.03
CA TRP A 215 8.40 -3.61 -10.96
C TRP A 215 9.64 -4.47 -11.24
N ASP A 216 9.97 -5.40 -10.34
CA ASP A 216 11.12 -6.31 -10.42
C ASP A 216 10.73 -7.68 -11.02
N TYR A 217 10.04 -7.66 -12.16
CA TYR A 217 9.53 -8.86 -12.84
C TYR A 217 10.58 -9.56 -13.72
#